data_AF-A0A7L5ILN3-F1
#
_entry.id   AF-A0A7L5ILN3-F1
#
_cell.length_a   1.000
_cell.length_b   1.000
_cell.length_c   1.000
_cell.angle_alpha   90.00
_cell.angle_beta   90.00
_cell.angle_gamma   90.00
#
_symmetry.space_group_name_H-M   'P 1'
#
loop_
_entity.id
_entity.type
_entity.pdbx_description
1 polymer ?
#
loop_
_entity_poly.entity_id
_entity_poly.type
_entity_poly.pdbx_seq_one_letter_code
_entity_poly.pdbx_strand_id
1 'polypeptide(L)'
;MKIQKFILNFIFKVSNQPVNLKDLLEANALLNEGMMVDPAKLNFKFKVFNSYLIYALFCALIIIPLILITHYFLTIIDFHISILSAIFVTACVFIGYDIFKIYTRKVISKRLLQKAWVLHFPYFAYEKYSKIAEEIYNQAIKEEIPKNQLEQYVLEKIIQNQN
;
A
#
# COMPACT_ATOMS: atom_id res chain seq x y z
N MET A 1 -1.98 13.61 -9.80
CA MET A 1 -0.72 13.03 -9.25
C MET A 1 -0.05 13.81 -8.10
N LYS A 2 -0.31 15.12 -7.85
CA LYS A 2 0.28 15.88 -6.72
C LYS A 2 -0.46 15.65 -5.38
N ILE A 3 -1.79 15.58 -5.40
CA ILE A 3 -2.62 15.38 -4.19
C ILE A 3 -2.40 14.00 -3.55
N GLN A 4 -2.38 12.92 -4.34
CA GLN A 4 -2.05 11.59 -3.82
C GLN A 4 -0.64 11.55 -3.19
N LYS A 5 0.35 12.22 -3.81
CA LYS A 5 1.70 12.34 -3.23
C LYS A 5 1.67 13.04 -1.88
N PHE A 6 0.93 14.15 -1.80
CA PHE A 6 0.75 14.90 -0.57
C PHE A 6 0.10 14.05 0.52
N ILE A 7 -1.01 13.39 0.22
CA ILE A 7 -1.72 12.51 1.16
C ILE A 7 -0.79 11.39 1.66
N LEU A 8 -0.10 10.70 0.75
CA LEU A 8 0.84 9.63 1.12
C LEU A 8 1.98 10.13 2.00
N ASN A 9 2.58 11.28 1.69
CA ASN A 9 3.64 11.87 2.52
C ASN A 9 3.12 12.39 3.87
N PHE A 10 1.83 12.72 3.95
CA PHE A 10 1.18 13.13 5.18
C PHE A 10 0.91 11.93 6.10
N ILE A 11 0.42 10.82 5.55
CA ILE A 11 0.05 9.61 6.32
C ILE A 11 1.22 8.62 6.52
N PHE A 12 2.29 8.70 5.71
CA PHE A 12 3.48 7.86 5.83
C PHE A 12 4.74 8.70 6.04
N LYS A 13 5.64 8.23 6.90
CA LYS A 13 7.03 8.69 6.97
C LYS A 13 7.89 7.69 6.21
N VAL A 14 8.51 8.11 5.11
CA VAL A 14 9.45 7.28 4.34
C VAL A 14 10.87 7.64 4.76
N SER A 15 11.72 6.65 5.02
CA SER A 15 13.15 6.86 5.30
C SER A 15 13.90 7.26 4.02
N ASN A 16 14.98 8.00 4.19
CA ASN A 16 15.90 8.31 3.08
C ASN A 16 16.88 7.16 2.80
N GLN A 17 16.93 6.14 3.65
CA GLN A 17 17.83 5.00 3.48
C GLN A 17 17.44 4.16 2.26
N PRO A 18 18.43 3.71 1.46
CA PRO A 18 18.16 2.81 0.35
C PRO A 18 17.60 1.47 0.87
N VAL A 19 16.66 0.91 0.12
CA VAL A 19 16.11 -0.42 0.40
C VAL A 19 17.13 -1.48 0.01
N ASN A 20 17.36 -2.47 0.85
CA ASN A 20 18.24 -3.59 0.53
C ASN A 20 17.65 -4.42 -0.62
N LEU A 21 18.47 -4.93 -1.53
CA LEU A 21 18.02 -5.76 -2.64
C LEU A 21 17.24 -6.99 -2.17
N LYS A 22 17.67 -7.66 -1.10
CA LYS A 22 16.93 -8.80 -0.55
C LYS A 22 15.52 -8.39 -0.14
N ASP A 23 15.41 -7.29 0.62
CA ASP A 23 14.13 -6.79 1.10
C ASP A 23 13.25 -6.29 -0.05
N LEU A 24 13.85 -5.77 -1.12
CA LEU A 24 13.17 -5.42 -2.38
C LEU A 24 12.56 -6.66 -3.03
N LEU A 25 13.35 -7.72 -3.25
CA LEU A 25 12.89 -8.94 -3.92
C LEU A 25 11.81 -9.66 -3.11
N GLU A 26 12.00 -9.75 -1.80
CA GLU A 26 11.01 -10.31 -0.88
C GLU A 26 9.72 -9.47 -0.87
N ALA A 27 9.82 -8.14 -0.79
CA ALA A 27 8.66 -7.26 -0.88
C ALA A 27 7.95 -7.36 -2.24
N ASN A 28 8.69 -7.59 -3.33
CA ASN A 28 8.13 -7.76 -4.66
C ASN A 28 7.35 -9.07 -4.79
N ALA A 29 7.91 -10.19 -4.32
CA ALA A 29 7.21 -11.48 -4.27
C ALA A 29 5.90 -11.37 -3.48
N LEU A 30 5.97 -10.83 -2.25
CA LEU A 30 4.78 -10.63 -1.41
C LEU A 30 3.72 -9.74 -2.09
N LEU A 31 4.13 -8.68 -2.80
CA LEU A 31 3.20 -7.79 -3.47
C LEU A 31 2.51 -8.48 -4.66
N ASN A 32 3.24 -9.30 -5.42
CA ASN A 32 2.71 -10.05 -6.57
C ASN A 32 1.75 -11.15 -6.12
N GLU A 33 2.03 -11.81 -5.00
CA GLU A 33 1.15 -12.79 -4.34
C GLU A 33 -0.09 -12.14 -3.68
N GLY A 34 -0.18 -10.81 -3.69
CA GLY A 34 -1.30 -10.08 -3.11
C GLY A 34 -1.24 -9.93 -1.59
N MET A 35 -0.11 -10.29 -0.97
CA MET A 35 0.13 -10.15 0.47
C MET A 35 0.53 -8.72 0.87
N MET A 36 0.36 -8.41 2.16
CA MET A 36 0.75 -7.10 2.69
C MET A 36 2.26 -7.04 2.95
N VAL A 37 2.95 -6.15 2.26
CA VAL A 37 4.38 -5.91 2.47
C VAL A 37 4.64 -5.27 3.84
N ASP A 38 5.63 -5.79 4.56
CA ASP A 38 6.06 -5.24 5.85
C ASP A 38 6.65 -3.84 5.71
N PRO A 39 6.23 -2.86 6.55
CA PRO A 39 6.71 -1.49 6.43
C PRO A 39 8.21 -1.33 6.64
N ALA A 40 8.80 -2.22 7.46
CA ALA A 40 10.23 -2.25 7.74
C ALA A 40 11.07 -2.59 6.49
N LYS A 41 10.61 -3.54 5.67
CA LYS A 41 11.32 -3.97 4.44
C LYS A 41 11.48 -2.83 3.43
N LEU A 42 10.49 -1.94 3.36
CA LEU A 42 10.49 -0.78 2.47
C LEU A 42 10.81 0.54 3.21
N ASN A 43 11.32 0.46 4.44
CA ASN A 43 11.73 1.59 5.26
C ASN A 43 10.68 2.72 5.40
N PHE A 44 9.41 2.38 5.61
CA PHE A 44 8.36 3.36 5.87
C PHE A 44 7.61 3.09 7.17
N LYS A 45 7.06 4.15 7.76
CA LYS A 45 6.24 4.11 8.97
C LYS A 45 4.88 4.75 8.72
N PHE A 46 3.82 4.08 9.14
CA PHE A 46 2.48 4.62 9.11
C PHE A 46 2.24 5.58 10.28
N LYS A 47 1.79 6.80 9.98
CA LYS A 47 1.40 7.80 10.98
C LYS A 47 -0.09 7.67 11.24
N VAL A 48 -0.44 6.86 12.24
CA VAL A 48 -1.83 6.53 12.58
C VAL A 48 -2.68 7.78 12.83
N PHE A 49 -2.17 8.76 13.58
CA PHE A 49 -2.91 9.98 13.83
C PHE A 49 -3.23 10.75 12.54
N ASN A 50 -2.23 10.91 11.66
CA ASN A 50 -2.38 11.61 10.40
C ASN A 50 -3.34 10.89 9.45
N SER A 51 -3.39 9.55 9.46
CA SER A 51 -4.35 8.80 8.66
C SER A 51 -5.78 9.00 9.13
N TYR A 52 -6.02 9.03 10.45
CA TYR A 52 -7.32 9.37 11.00
C TYR A 52 -7.76 10.79 10.61
N LEU A 53 -6.84 11.77 10.67
CA LEU A 53 -7.15 13.15 10.29
C LEU A 53 -7.60 13.26 8.82
N ILE A 54 -6.86 12.65 7.90
CA ILE A 54 -7.19 12.67 6.47
C ILE A 54 -8.52 11.93 6.22
N TYR A 55 -8.70 10.76 6.84
CA TYR A 55 -9.93 10.00 6.66
C TYR A 55 -11.14 10.73 7.24
N ALA A 56 -11.01 11.34 8.42
CA ALA A 56 -12.04 12.18 9.02
C ALA A 56 -12.42 13.36 8.12
N LEU A 57 -11.44 14.01 7.47
CA LEU A 57 -11.72 15.08 6.51
C LEU A 57 -12.50 14.57 5.30
N PHE A 58 -12.16 13.39 4.75
CA PHE A 58 -12.93 12.76 3.68
C PHE A 58 -14.35 12.40 4.13
N CYS A 59 -14.50 11.83 5.33
CA CYS A 59 -15.80 11.53 5.90
C CYS A 59 -16.63 12.80 6.10
N ALA A 60 -16.06 13.87 6.66
CA ALA A 60 -16.75 15.14 6.86
C ALA A 60 -17.25 15.72 5.53
N LEU A 61 -16.41 15.69 4.49
CA LEU A 61 -16.76 16.20 3.16
C LEU A 61 -17.94 15.45 2.54
N ILE A 62 -18.15 14.17 2.86
CA ILE A 62 -19.24 13.35 2.32
C ILE A 62 -20.46 13.37 3.24
N ILE A 63 -20.24 13.16 4.54
CA ILE A 63 -21.30 12.97 5.55
C ILE A 63 -21.99 14.30 5.88
N ILE A 64 -21.27 15.42 5.99
CA ILE A 64 -21.89 16.72 6.29
C ILE A 64 -22.93 17.11 5.23
N PRO A 65 -22.61 17.13 3.92
CA PRO A 65 -23.62 17.47 2.91
C PRO A 65 -24.73 16.41 2.84
N LEU A 66 -24.41 15.13 3.02
CA LEU A 66 -25.42 14.08 3.08
C LEU A 66 -26.42 14.32 4.22
N ILE A 67 -25.94 14.69 5.41
CA ILE A 67 -26.78 15.02 6.56
C ILE A 67 -27.59 16.28 6.26
N LEU A 68 -26.98 17.34 5.72
CA LEU A 68 -27.70 18.58 5.40
C LEU A 68 -28.88 18.34 4.44
N ILE A 69 -28.69 17.48 3.43
CA ILE A 69 -29.74 17.12 2.48
C ILE A 69 -30.80 16.23 3.13
N THR A 70 -30.39 15.26 3.93
CA THR A 70 -31.30 14.27 4.54
C THR A 70 -31.91 14.74 5.87
N HIS A 71 -31.46 15.87 6.43
CA HIS A 71 -31.84 16.37 7.75
C HIS A 71 -33.36 16.46 7.91
N TYR A 72 -34.05 17.10 6.95
CA TYR A 72 -35.50 17.25 7.01
C TYR A 72 -36.23 15.90 6.96
N PHE A 73 -35.73 14.95 6.16
CA PHE A 73 -36.30 13.61 6.07
C PHE A 73 -36.11 12.82 7.37
N LEU A 74 -34.93 12.92 7.99
CA LEU A 74 -34.62 12.30 9.28
C LEU A 74 -35.48 12.83 10.42
N THR A 75 -35.89 14.12 10.41
CA THR A 75 -36.77 14.67 11.46
C THR A 75 -38.21 14.12 11.44
N ILE A 76 -38.63 13.53 10.31
CA ILE A 76 -39.99 12.99 10.14
C ILE A 76 -40.04 11.48 10.46
N ILE A 77 -38.89 10.81 10.48
CA ILE A 77 -38.76 9.36 10.66
C ILE A 77 -38.85 8.95 12.13
N ASP A 78 -39.35 7.73 12.38
CA ASP A 78 -39.37 7.10 13.71
C ASP A 78 -37.97 7.05 14.33
N PHE A 79 -37.90 7.38 15.62
CA PHE A 79 -36.66 7.44 16.37
C PHE A 79 -35.83 6.14 16.31
N HIS A 80 -36.47 4.96 16.32
CA HIS A 80 -35.78 3.67 16.23
C HIS A 80 -35.05 3.51 14.88
N ILE A 81 -35.70 3.94 13.79
CA ILE A 81 -35.10 3.90 12.44
C ILE A 81 -33.94 4.89 12.35
N SER A 82 -34.07 6.08 12.96
CA SER A 82 -32.98 7.06 13.01
C SER A 82 -31.75 6.53 13.75
N ILE A 83 -31.93 5.85 14.88
CA ILE A 83 -30.83 5.21 15.61
C ILE A 83 -30.18 4.12 14.75
N LEU A 84 -30.97 3.25 14.13
CA LEU A 84 -30.45 2.15 13.32
C LEU A 84 -29.64 2.67 12.13
N SER A 85 -30.12 3.74 11.48
CA SER A 85 -29.41 4.43 10.41
C SER A 85 -28.07 5.00 10.88
N ALA A 86 -28.03 5.67 12.03
CA ALA A 86 -26.80 6.22 12.59
C ALA A 86 -25.77 5.13 12.92
N ILE A 87 -26.21 4.00 13.49
CA ILE A 87 -25.33 2.84 13.75
C ILE A 87 -24.77 2.30 12.44
N PHE A 88 -25.62 2.13 11.43
CA PHE A 88 -25.22 1.62 10.11
C PHE A 88 -24.18 2.54 9.45
N VAL A 89 -24.44 3.85 9.40
CA VAL A 89 -23.49 4.84 8.85
C VAL A 89 -22.16 4.80 9.61
N THR A 90 -22.22 4.72 10.94
CA THR A 90 -21.01 4.63 11.77
C THR A 90 -20.20 3.36 11.46
N ALA A 91 -20.85 2.22 11.30
CA ALA A 91 -20.20 0.97 10.91
C ALA A 91 -19.54 1.09 9.51
N CYS A 92 -20.24 1.68 8.53
CA CYS A 92 -19.68 1.94 7.21
C CYS A 92 -18.43 2.84 7.27
N VAL A 93 -18.41 3.84 8.15
CA VAL A 93 -17.24 4.71 8.36
C VAL A 93 -16.05 3.91 8.88
N PHE A 94 -16.25 3.02 9.86
CA PHE A 94 -15.15 2.18 10.38
C PHE A 94 -14.64 1.18 9.34
N ILE A 95 -15.54 0.47 8.65
CA ILE A 95 -15.16 -0.46 7.58
C ILE A 95 -14.40 0.28 6.47
N GLY A 96 -14.89 1.47 6.09
CA GLY A 96 -14.22 2.31 5.11
C GLY A 96 -12.81 2.75 5.54
N TYR A 97 -12.59 2.98 6.83
CA TYR A 97 -11.26 3.33 7.35
C TYR A 97 -10.28 2.16 7.21
N ASP A 98 -10.73 0.94 7.52
CA ASP A 98 -9.89 -0.26 7.39
C ASP A 98 -9.50 -0.50 5.93
N ILE A 99 -10.48 -0.37 5.02
CA ILE A 99 -10.22 -0.45 3.57
C ILE A 99 -9.25 0.66 3.14
N PHE A 100 -9.47 1.90 3.59
CA PHE A 100 -8.59 3.03 3.28
C PHE A 100 -7.15 2.79 3.75
N LYS A 101 -6.97 2.25 4.96
CA LYS A 101 -5.66 1.92 5.53
C LYS A 101 -4.95 0.84 4.70
N ILE A 102 -5.66 -0.21 4.29
CA ILE A 102 -5.10 -1.28 3.45
C ILE A 102 -4.74 -0.75 2.06
N TYR A 103 -5.64 0.01 1.45
CA TYR A 103 -5.45 0.60 0.13
C TYR A 103 -4.23 1.53 0.10
N THR A 104 -4.15 2.46 1.05
CA THR A 104 -3.02 3.41 1.12
C THR A 104 -1.69 2.70 1.37
N ARG A 105 -1.66 1.64 2.18
CA ARG A 105 -0.49 0.79 2.37
C ARG A 105 -0.05 0.11 1.07
N LYS A 106 -0.98 -0.48 0.32
CA LYS A 106 -0.67 -1.12 -0.97
C LYS A 106 -0.09 -0.12 -1.99
N VAL A 107 -0.67 1.08 -2.05
CA VAL A 107 -0.22 2.15 -2.96
C VAL A 107 1.19 2.64 -2.60
N ILE A 108 1.48 2.88 -1.32
CA ILE A 108 2.83 3.34 -0.93
C ILE A 108 3.87 2.24 -1.15
N SER A 109 3.55 0.98 -0.82
CA SER A 109 4.47 -0.15 -1.00
C SER A 109 4.84 -0.31 -2.47
N LYS A 110 3.86 -0.35 -3.39
CA LYS A 110 4.13 -0.44 -4.83
C LYS A 110 5.02 0.70 -5.32
N ARG A 111 4.77 1.91 -4.84
CA ARG A 111 5.53 3.10 -5.25
C ARG A 111 6.97 3.07 -4.75
N LEU A 112 7.19 2.68 -3.50
CA LEU A 112 8.54 2.57 -2.93
C LEU A 112 9.31 1.43 -3.59
N LEU A 113 8.64 0.32 -3.87
CA LEU A 113 9.18 -0.80 -4.61
C LEU A 113 9.64 -0.38 -6.00
N GLN A 114 8.80 0.32 -6.78
CA GLN A 114 9.18 0.85 -8.10
C GLN A 114 10.37 1.82 -8.00
N LYS A 115 10.41 2.68 -6.97
CA LYS A 115 11.52 3.62 -6.76
C LYS A 115 12.84 2.88 -6.45
N ALA A 116 12.79 1.87 -5.59
CA ALA A 116 13.94 1.06 -5.23
C ALA A 116 14.38 0.13 -6.38
N TRP A 117 13.43 -0.36 -7.19
CA TRP A 117 13.70 -1.15 -8.37
C TRP A 117 14.57 -0.40 -9.38
N VAL A 118 14.24 0.86 -9.69
CA VAL A 118 15.03 1.68 -10.61
C VAL A 118 16.47 1.90 -10.12
N LEU A 119 16.70 1.85 -8.80
CA LEU A 119 18.03 1.98 -8.21
C LEU A 119 18.87 0.71 -8.39
N HIS A 120 18.27 -0.45 -8.18
CA HIS A 120 18.96 -1.76 -8.26
C HIS A 120 19.02 -2.32 -9.68
N PHE A 121 17.97 -2.08 -10.48
CA PHE A 121 17.77 -2.64 -11.81
C PHE A 121 17.43 -1.54 -12.84
N PRO A 122 18.34 -0.58 -13.10
CA PRO A 122 18.06 0.60 -13.93
C PRO A 122 17.66 0.26 -15.38
N TYR A 123 18.16 -0.86 -15.91
CA TYR A 123 17.90 -1.30 -17.29
C TYR A 123 16.70 -2.25 -17.42
N PHE A 124 16.08 -2.64 -16.31
CA PHE A 124 14.96 -3.59 -16.32
C PHE A 124 13.66 -2.89 -15.91
N ALA A 125 12.69 -2.81 -16.82
CA ALA A 125 11.38 -2.23 -16.51
C ALA A 125 10.63 -3.06 -15.47
N TYR A 126 10.20 -2.43 -14.38
CA TYR A 126 9.50 -3.10 -13.27
C TYR A 126 8.28 -3.89 -13.76
N GLU A 127 7.48 -3.30 -14.65
CA GLU A 127 6.22 -3.89 -15.14
C GLU A 127 6.43 -5.22 -15.88
N LYS A 128 7.59 -5.39 -16.52
CA LYS A 128 7.92 -6.59 -17.30
C LYS A 128 8.65 -7.63 -16.43
N TYR A 129 9.56 -7.18 -15.58
CA TYR A 129 10.49 -8.06 -14.87
C TYR A 129 10.10 -8.36 -13.43
N SER A 130 9.07 -7.72 -12.87
CA SER A 130 8.66 -7.98 -11.47
C SER A 130 8.25 -9.43 -11.23
N LYS A 131 7.50 -10.05 -12.15
CA LYS A 131 7.09 -11.46 -12.04
C LYS A 131 8.25 -12.41 -12.25
N ILE A 132 9.10 -12.13 -13.24
CA ILE A 132 10.29 -12.94 -13.53
C ILE A 132 11.23 -12.94 -12.32
N ALA A 133 11.46 -11.78 -11.70
CA ALA A 133 12.31 -11.68 -10.52
C ALA A 133 11.71 -12.36 -9.29
N GLU A 134 10.38 -12.42 -9.15
CA GLU A 134 9.72 -13.21 -8.12
C GLU A 134 9.99 -14.71 -8.33
N GLU A 135 9.84 -15.22 -9.55
CA GLU A 135 10.11 -16.63 -9.85
C GLU A 135 11.57 -17.00 -9.55
N ILE A 136 12.51 -16.16 -9.99
CA ILE A 136 13.95 -16.32 -9.74
C ILE A 136 14.26 -16.24 -8.23
N TYR A 137 13.65 -15.29 -7.52
CA TYR A 137 13.83 -15.16 -6.07
C TYR A 137 13.29 -16.39 -5.33
N ASN A 138 12.10 -16.86 -5.69
CA ASN A 138 11.50 -18.06 -5.11
C ASN A 138 12.34 -19.32 -5.38
N GLN A 139 12.97 -19.40 -6.56
CA GLN A 139 13.94 -20.45 -6.88
C GLN A 139 15.22 -20.33 -6.03
N ALA A 140 15.78 -19.13 -5.88
CA ALA A 140 16.96 -18.91 -5.05
C ALA A 140 16.74 -19.28 -3.58
N ILE A 141 15.53 -19.04 -3.05
CA ILE A 141 15.16 -19.47 -1.69
C ILE A 141 15.07 -21.00 -1.59
N LYS A 142 14.51 -21.68 -2.60
CA LYS A 142 14.45 -23.16 -2.64
C LYS A 142 15.84 -23.80 -2.76
N GLU A 143 16.75 -23.15 -3.46
CA GLU A 143 18.15 -23.58 -3.63
C GLU A 143 19.04 -23.16 -2.45
N GLU A 144 18.47 -22.54 -1.40
CA GLU A 144 19.16 -22.05 -0.21
C GLU A 144 20.39 -21.17 -0.52
N ILE A 145 20.29 -20.36 -1.59
CA ILE A 145 21.39 -19.50 -2.03
C ILE A 145 21.73 -18.49 -0.91
N PRO A 146 23.01 -18.39 -0.52
CA PRO A 146 23.42 -17.52 0.57
C PRO A 146 23.23 -16.04 0.19
N LYS A 147 22.86 -15.22 1.18
CA LYS A 147 22.43 -13.82 0.99
C LYS A 147 23.45 -12.95 0.24
N ASN A 148 24.74 -13.26 0.37
CA ASN A 148 25.84 -12.57 -0.30
C ASN A 148 25.92 -12.86 -1.81
N GLN A 149 25.39 -14.00 -2.27
CA GLN A 149 25.38 -14.41 -3.67
C GLN A 149 24.03 -14.16 -4.36
N LEU A 150 22.97 -13.88 -3.57
CA LEU A 150 21.61 -13.67 -4.06
C LEU A 150 21.54 -12.58 -5.14
N GLU A 151 22.27 -11.48 -4.97
CA GLU A 151 22.30 -10.37 -5.93
C GLU A 151 22.82 -10.80 -7.30
N GLN A 152 23.98 -11.46 -7.31
CA GLN A 152 24.61 -11.95 -8.52
C GLN A 152 23.76 -13.03 -9.19
N TYR A 153 23.22 -13.98 -8.42
CA TYR A 153 22.35 -15.03 -8.92
C TYR A 153 21.11 -14.46 -9.63
N VAL A 154 20.44 -13.49 -9.00
CA VAL A 154 19.23 -12.88 -9.56
C VAL A 154 19.56 -12.10 -10.84
N LEU A 155 20.64 -11.32 -10.86
CA LEU A 155 21.08 -10.60 -12.04
C LEU A 155 21.42 -11.53 -13.21
N GLU A 156 22.20 -12.58 -12.96
CA GLU A 156 22.58 -13.57 -13.98
C GLU A 156 21.36 -14.27 -14.59
N LYS A 157 20.41 -14.68 -13.74
CA LYS A 157 19.17 -15.33 -14.19
C LYS A 157 18.23 -14.38 -14.95
N ILE A 158 18.15 -13.11 -14.55
CA ILE A 158 17.37 -12.12 -15.27
C ILE A 158 17.95 -11.90 -16.69
N ILE A 159 19.27 -11.83 -16.82
CA ILE A 159 19.95 -11.68 -18.13
C ILE A 159 19.76 -12.94 -18.99
N GLN A 160 19.88 -14.13 -18.41
CA GLN A 160 19.65 -15.39 -19.13
C GLN A 160 18.22 -15.49 -19.68
N ASN A 161 17.22 -14.99 -18.94
CA ASN A 161 15.82 -14.93 -19.38
C ASN A 161 15.51 -13.80 -20.38
N GLN A 162 16.49 -12.96 -20.76
CA GLN A 162 16.32 -11.96 -21.83
C GLN A 162 16.64 -12.49 -23.22
N ASN A 163 17.42 -13.58 -23.33
CA ASN A 163 17.82 -14.24 -24.58
C ASN A 163 16.93 -15.45 -24.85
#